data_AF-A0A1Y1CPQ3-F1
#
_entry.id   AF-A0A1Y1CPQ3-F1
#
_cell.length_a   1.000
_cell.length_b   1.000
_cell.length_c   1.000
_cell.angle_alpha   90.00
_cell.angle_beta   90.00
_cell.angle_gamma   90.00
#
_symmetry.space_group_name_H-M   'P 1'
#
loop_
_entity.id
_entity.type
_entity.pdbx_description
1 polymer ?
#
loop_
_entity_poly.entity_id
_entity_poly.type
_entity_poly.pdbx_seq_one_letter_code
_entity_poly.pdbx_strand_id
1 'polypeptide(L)'
;MSAIRCFEFHTDLDLTLFEINSINILFSGIEEVRKVVCSENRIQLFYDSSTISIMEMEQIISDLDIKKEPVIAGYSNGSRLFSFLKGFFLKL
;
A
#
# COMPACT_ATOMS: atom_id res chain seq x y z
N MET A 1 8.32 -23.17 11.44
CA MET A 1 8.86 -21.86 11.88
C MET A 1 8.21 -20.83 10.98
N SER A 2 7.52 -19.81 11.51
CA SER A 2 7.02 -18.74 10.63
C SER A 2 8.21 -17.92 10.16
N ALA A 3 8.28 -17.68 8.86
CA ALA A 3 9.32 -16.85 8.25
C ALA A 3 8.74 -15.45 8.07
N ILE A 4 8.63 -14.69 9.16
CA ILE A 4 8.13 -13.30 9.10
C ILE A 4 9.13 -12.47 8.28
N ARG A 5 8.66 -11.86 7.20
CA ARG A 5 9.41 -10.96 6.33
C ARG A 5 8.82 -9.56 6.42
N CYS A 6 9.61 -8.58 5.97
CA CYS A 6 9.21 -7.18 5.89
C CYS A 6 9.25 -6.76 4.42
N PHE A 7 8.16 -6.15 3.94
CA PHE A 7 8.11 -5.41 2.68
C PHE A 7 8.01 -3.93 3.01
N GLU A 8 8.95 -3.14 2.50
CA GLU A 8 9.04 -1.70 2.78
C GLU A 8 8.89 -0.91 1.49
N PHE A 9 8.11 0.16 1.55
CA PHE A 9 8.02 1.15 0.49
C PHE A 9 7.91 2.55 1.08
N HIS A 10 8.31 3.52 0.27
CA HIS A 10 8.42 4.92 0.64
C HIS A 10 7.43 5.74 -0.16
N THR A 11 6.93 6.79 0.46
CA THR A 11 6.16 7.83 -0.18
C THR A 11 7.03 9.08 -0.51
N ASP A 12 6.68 9.86 -1.53
CA ASP A 12 7.35 11.09 -1.95
C ASP A 12 7.15 12.20 -0.91
N LEU A 13 6.04 12.10 -0.15
CA LEU A 13 5.65 13.02 0.91
C LEU A 13 5.37 12.24 2.19
N ASP A 14 5.46 12.92 3.33
CA ASP A 14 5.10 12.34 4.63
C ASP A 14 3.61 11.95 4.66
N LEU A 15 3.34 10.82 5.32
CA LEU A 15 1.98 10.35 5.49
C LEU A 15 1.24 11.21 6.52
N THR A 16 0.05 11.64 6.15
CA THR A 16 -0.94 12.20 7.05
C THR A 16 -1.51 11.11 7.98
N LEU A 17 -2.08 11.52 9.12
CA LEU A 17 -2.77 10.59 10.01
C LEU A 17 -3.89 9.82 9.30
N PHE A 18 -4.57 10.47 8.36
CA PHE A 18 -5.62 9.87 7.57
C PHE A 18 -5.06 8.79 6.64
N GLU A 19 -3.94 9.05 5.96
CA GLU A 19 -3.21 8.06 5.16
C GLU A 19 -2.80 6.84 5.97
N ILE A 20 -2.21 7.07 7.14
CA ILE A 20 -1.80 6.01 8.05
C ILE A 20 -3.00 5.13 8.44
N ASN A 21 -4.15 5.74 8.76
CA ASN A 21 -5.36 5.00 9.13
C ASN A 21 -5.90 4.18 7.95
N SER A 22 -5.96 4.74 6.75
CA SER A 22 -6.42 4.02 5.56
C SER A 22 -5.51 2.84 5.22
N ILE A 23 -4.19 3.01 5.28
CA ILE A 23 -3.22 1.94 5.08
C ILE A 23 -3.43 0.83 6.11
N ASN A 24 -3.56 1.18 7.39
CA ASN A 24 -3.81 0.20 8.45
C ASN A 24 -5.11 -0.57 8.20
N ILE A 25 -6.21 0.10 7.86
CA ILE A 25 -7.49 -0.55 7.54
C ILE A 25 -7.33 -1.49 6.35
N LEU A 26 -6.70 -1.02 5.27
CA LEU A 26 -6.53 -1.78 4.03
C LEU A 26 -5.77 -3.08 4.25
N PHE A 27 -4.61 -3.01 4.90
CA PHE A 27 -3.74 -4.15 5.10
C PHE A 27 -4.15 -5.03 6.30
N SER A 28 -4.95 -4.52 7.24
CA SER A 28 -5.57 -5.36 8.29
C SER A 28 -6.56 -6.38 7.73
N GLY A 29 -7.06 -6.17 6.50
CA GLY A 29 -7.95 -7.11 5.81
C GLY A 29 -7.23 -8.25 5.08
N ILE A 30 -5.88 -8.25 5.04
CA ILE A 30 -5.09 -9.28 4.37
C ILE A 30 -4.57 -10.26 5.43
N GLU A 31 -5.02 -11.52 5.38
CA GLU A 31 -4.79 -12.54 6.42
C GLU A 31 -3.30 -12.78 6.70
N GLU A 32 -2.47 -12.70 5.66
CA GLU A 32 -1.04 -12.97 5.71
C GLU A 32 -0.23 -11.80 6.28
N VAL A 33 -0.81 -10.60 6.34
CA VAL A 33 -0.19 -9.42 6.95
C VAL A 33 -0.39 -9.45 8.45
N ARG A 34 0.72 -9.53 9.19
CA ARG A 34 0.73 -9.60 10.65
C ARG A 34 0.80 -8.24 11.31
N LYS A 35 1.48 -7.29 10.67
CA LYS A 35 1.69 -5.95 11.23
C LYS A 35 1.95 -4.93 10.13
N VAL A 36 1.40 -3.75 10.32
CA VAL A 36 1.68 -2.56 9.52
C VAL A 36 2.35 -1.53 10.42
N VAL A 37 3.43 -0.91 9.95
CA VAL A 37 4.09 0.20 10.64
C VAL A 37 4.27 1.34 9.65
N CYS A 38 3.74 2.50 10.00
CA CYS A 38 3.89 3.73 9.23
C CYS A 38 4.70 4.74 10.06
N SER A 39 5.63 5.44 9.42
CA SER A 39 6.47 6.47 10.06
C SER A 39 6.88 7.48 9.01
N GLU A 40 6.46 8.73 9.16
CA GLU A 40 6.72 9.79 8.15
C GLU A 40 6.26 9.31 6.77
N ASN A 41 7.15 9.26 5.79
CA ASN A 41 6.89 8.77 4.44
C ASN A 41 7.18 7.25 4.26
N ARG A 42 7.41 6.49 5.33
CA ARG A 42 7.80 5.07 5.26
C ARG A 42 6.65 4.16 5.69
N ILE A 43 6.39 3.13 4.89
CA ILE A 43 5.38 2.10 5.15
C ILE A 43 6.07 0.73 5.18
N GLN A 44 5.84 -0.03 6.24
CA GLN A 44 6.40 -1.37 6.44
C GLN A 44 5.27 -2.37 6.68
N LEU A 45 5.26 -3.43 5.88
CA LEU A 45 4.31 -4.54 5.98
C LEU A 45 5.07 -5.80 6.42
N PHE A 46 4.72 -6.32 7.58
CA PHE A 46 5.26 -7.57 8.08
C PHE A 46 4.28 -8.70 7.74
N TYR A 47 4.75 -9.69 6.99
CA TYR A 47 3.92 -10.80 6.50
C TYR A 47 4.60 -12.15 6.74
N ASP A 48 3.81 -13.23 6.76
CA ASP A 48 4.33 -14.58 6.87
C ASP A 48 4.72 -15.14 5.48
N SER A 49 6.02 -15.20 5.19
CA SER A 49 6.49 -15.71 3.89
C SER A 49 6.32 -17.21 3.69
N SER A 50 5.82 -17.92 4.70
CA SER A 50 5.41 -19.31 4.58
C SER A 50 4.04 -19.46 3.90
N THR A 51 3.23 -18.38 3.89
CA THR A 51 1.87 -18.38 3.34
C THR A 51 1.74 -17.52 2.08
N ILE A 52 2.52 -16.46 1.96
CA ILE A 52 2.52 -15.59 0.77
C ILE A 52 3.95 -15.31 0.30
N SER A 53 4.20 -15.41 -1.01
CA SER A 53 5.48 -15.05 -1.59
C SER A 53 5.65 -13.53 -1.71
N ILE A 54 6.89 -13.08 -1.86
CA ILE A 54 7.16 -11.65 -2.10
C ILE A 54 6.51 -11.13 -3.39
N MET A 55 6.45 -11.96 -4.44
CA MET A 55 5.82 -11.58 -5.71
C MET A 55 4.30 -11.41 -5.57
N GLU A 56 3.64 -12.27 -4.80
CA GLU A 56 2.20 -12.14 -4.53
C GLU A 56 1.92 -10.91 -3.67
N MET A 57 2.78 -10.61 -2.70
CA MET A 57 2.68 -9.39 -1.90
C MET A 57 2.82 -8.13 -2.77
N GLU A 58 3.80 -8.11 -3.68
CA GLU A 58 3.96 -7.04 -4.67
C GLU A 58 2.74 -6.92 -5.59
N GLN A 59 2.17 -8.05 -6.03
CA GLN A 59 0.97 -8.06 -6.85
C GLN A 59 -0.25 -7.51 -6.11
N ILE A 60 -0.47 -7.87 -4.84
CA ILE A 60 -1.56 -7.30 -4.02
C ILE A 60 -1.40 -5.77 -3.93
N ILE A 61 -0.18 -5.29 -3.66
CA ILE A 61 0.10 -3.85 -3.58
C ILE A 61 -0.15 -3.18 -4.94
N SER A 62 0.23 -3.83 -6.05
CA SER A 62 -0.04 -3.33 -7.39
C SER A 62 -1.53 -3.37 -7.78
N ASP A 63 -2.27 -4.40 -7.36
CA ASP A 63 -3.69 -4.57 -7.67
C ASP A 63 -4.56 -3.58 -6.91
N LEU A 64 -4.12 -3.16 -5.73
CA LEU A 64 -4.67 -1.99 -5.06
C LEU A 64 -4.67 -0.81 -6.04
N ASP A 65 -3.58 -0.55 -6.79
CA ASP A 65 -3.51 0.50 -7.83
C ASP A 65 -4.46 0.34 -9.05
N ILE A 66 -5.12 -0.82 -9.21
CA ILE A 66 -5.78 -1.22 -10.46
C ILE A 66 -7.32 -1.26 -10.40
N LYS A 67 -7.98 -1.01 -9.25
CA LYS A 67 -9.41 -0.66 -9.28
C LYS A 67 -9.64 0.82 -9.68
N LYS A 68 -9.02 1.22 -10.79
CA LYS A 68 -9.35 2.46 -11.53
C LYS A 68 -10.63 2.20 -12.33
N GLU A 69 -11.79 2.56 -11.78
CA GLU A 69 -12.90 2.93 -12.66
C GLU A 69 -12.47 4.15 -13.49
N PRO A 70 -12.70 4.16 -14.82
CA PRO A 70 -12.22 5.22 -15.69
C PRO A 70 -13.04 6.49 -15.43
N VAL A 71 -12.52 7.38 -14.60
CA VAL A 71 -12.98 8.77 -14.55
C VAL A 71 -12.10 9.58 -15.50
N ILE A 72 -12.74 10.08 -16.54
CA ILE A 72 -12.19 10.99 -17.54
C ILE A 72 -11.75 12.28 -16.83
N ALA A 73 -10.45 12.56 -16.78
CA ALA A 73 -9.82 13.86 -17.08
C ALA A 73 -8.40 13.99 -16.49
N GLY A 74 -7.40 14.08 -17.37
CA GLY A 74 -6.26 15.01 -17.23
C GLY A 74 -5.08 14.65 -16.29
N TYR A 75 -3.88 14.70 -16.88
CA TYR A 75 -2.55 14.96 -16.29
C TYR A 75 -1.61 13.80 -15.87
N SER A 76 -0.68 13.52 -16.80
CA SER A 76 0.80 13.43 -16.71
C SER A 76 1.52 12.57 -15.65
N ASN A 77 2.14 11.49 -16.17
CA ASN A 77 3.46 10.90 -15.90
C ASN A 77 4.23 11.28 -14.60
N GLY A 78 4.34 10.30 -13.69
CA GLY A 78 5.36 10.17 -12.66
C GLY A 78 4.97 9.09 -11.63
N SER A 79 5.72 7.98 -11.58
CA SER A 79 5.70 6.89 -10.57
C SER A 79 4.33 6.37 -10.08
N ARG A 80 3.90 5.23 -10.61
CA ARG A 80 2.51 4.70 -10.51
C ARG A 80 2.00 4.38 -9.09
N LEU A 81 2.87 4.04 -8.13
CA LEU A 81 2.47 3.81 -6.73
C LEU A 81 1.95 5.10 -6.05
N PHE A 82 2.46 6.25 -6.47
CA PHE A 82 2.14 7.57 -5.90
C PHE A 82 0.83 8.15 -6.36
N SER A 83 0.46 7.80 -7.58
CA SER A 83 -0.80 8.25 -8.17
C SER A 83 -2.00 7.59 -7.48
N PHE A 84 -1.80 6.41 -6.87
CA PHE A 84 -2.88 5.64 -6.26
C PHE A 84 -3.36 6.20 -4.92
N LEU A 85 -2.45 6.42 -3.98
CA LEU A 85 -2.80 6.99 -2.69
C LEU A 85 -3.43 8.38 -2.90
N LYS A 86 -2.85 9.19 -3.79
CA LYS A 86 -3.37 10.53 -4.11
C LYS A 86 -4.83 10.52 -4.63
N GLY A 87 -5.23 9.49 -5.38
CA GLY A 87 -6.62 9.30 -5.84
C GLY A 87 -7.59 8.83 -4.74
N PHE A 88 -7.10 8.09 -3.75
CA PHE A 88 -7.89 7.64 -2.59
C PHE A 88 -8.14 8.78 -1.59
N PHE A 89 -7.18 9.69 -1.42
CA PHE A 89 -7.25 10.82 -0.47
C PHE A 89 -8.01 12.05 -0.95
N LEU A 90 -8.22 12.22 -2.26
CA LEU A 90 -8.92 13.38 -2.86
C LEU A 90 -10.45 13.20 -3.01
N LYS A 91 -11.01 12.08 -2.54
CA LYS A 91 -12.45 11.75 -2.64
C LYS A 91 -13.14 11.48 -1.29
N LEU A 92 -12.45 11.68 -0.17
CA LEU A 92 -13.02 11.76 1.19
C LEU A 92 -13.00 13.21 1.66
#